data_AF-A0A7W3LKM2-F1
#
_entry.id   AF-A0A7W3LKM2-F1
#
_cell.length_a   1.000
_cell.length_b   1.000
_cell.length_c   1.000
_cell.angle_alpha   90.00
_cell.angle_beta   90.00
_cell.angle_gamma   90.00
#
_symmetry.space_group_name_H-M   'P 1'
#
loop_
_entity.id
_entity.type
_entity.pdbx_description
1 polymer ?
#
loop_
_entity_poly.entity_id
_entity_poly.type
_entity_poly.pdbx_seq_one_letter_code
_entity_poly.pdbx_strand_id
1 'polypeptide(L)'
;MNLTSGTPAQARAAAGWAAGHGLDYLDGAIMVPPPLVGRAGSVFLFSGPRRVFDRHRAPLGDPRHLGADPGLAVLFNTALLGMIYATLNGFLHGAALVGSAGVPAREFAELALGWFMPVALDPAGLAAQASGMDEGAHPGDLGTMEMNLNALEHIARTSAEQGVHVDENYFALFEIFKLGPSRA
;
A
#
# COMPACT_ATOMS: atom_id res chain seq x y z
N MET A 1 -23.58 8.55 2.73
CA MET A 1 -22.12 8.52 2.54
C MET A 1 -21.52 7.88 3.77
N ASN A 2 -20.63 6.91 3.59
CA ASN A 2 -19.91 6.25 4.68
C ASN A 2 -18.40 6.55 4.53
N LEU A 3 -17.73 6.91 5.64
CA LEU A 3 -16.30 7.20 5.70
C LEU A 3 -15.58 6.32 6.73
N THR A 4 -16.23 5.26 7.21
CA THR A 4 -15.64 4.32 8.15
C THR A 4 -14.67 3.40 7.45
N SER A 5 -13.56 3.06 8.11
CA SER A 5 -12.73 1.94 7.70
C SER A 5 -13.53 0.64 7.68
N GLY A 6 -13.23 -0.23 6.71
CA GLY A 6 -13.87 -1.53 6.57
C GLY A 6 -13.32 -2.31 5.39
N THR A 7 -13.96 -3.43 5.09
CA THR A 7 -13.60 -4.29 3.95
C THR A 7 -14.52 -4.05 2.75
N PRO A 8 -14.11 -4.40 1.52
CA PRO A 8 -14.99 -4.32 0.36
C PRO A 8 -16.30 -5.10 0.52
N ALA A 9 -16.28 -6.23 1.23
CA ALA A 9 -17.48 -7.01 1.53
C ALA A 9 -18.44 -6.24 2.44
N GLN A 10 -17.92 -5.57 3.47
CA GLN A 10 -18.73 -4.73 4.37
C GLN A 10 -19.32 -3.52 3.62
N ALA A 11 -18.55 -2.87 2.75
CA ALA A 11 -19.04 -1.75 1.94
C ALA A 11 -20.17 -2.19 0.98
N ARG A 12 -20.02 -3.35 0.32
CA ARG A 12 -21.08 -3.90 -0.55
C ARG A 12 -22.32 -4.32 0.23
N ALA A 13 -22.16 -4.92 1.42
CA ALA A 13 -23.27 -5.27 2.29
C ALA A 13 -24.04 -4.03 2.76
N ALA A 14 -23.33 -2.97 3.16
CA ALA A 14 -23.92 -1.69 3.54
C ALA A 14 -24.67 -1.03 2.37
N ALA A 15 -24.10 -1.09 1.16
CA ALA A 15 -24.77 -0.61 -0.05
C ALA A 15 -26.05 -1.41 -0.35
N GLY A 16 -26.03 -2.74 -0.21
CA GLY A 16 -27.21 -3.59 -0.39
C GLY A 16 -28.30 -3.30 0.65
N TRP A 17 -27.93 -3.10 1.91
CA TRP A 17 -28.84 -2.70 2.96
C TRP A 17 -29.50 -1.34 2.67
N ALA A 18 -28.72 -0.35 2.23
CA ALA A 18 -29.22 0.97 1.87
C ALA A 18 -30.22 0.89 0.71
N ALA A 19 -29.89 0.13 -0.34
CA ALA A 19 -30.77 -0.07 -1.49
C ALA A 19 -32.10 -0.73 -1.08
N GLY A 20 -32.07 -1.71 -0.16
CA GLY A 20 -33.27 -2.35 0.39
C GLY A 20 -34.21 -1.40 1.14
N HIS A 21 -33.71 -0.23 1.56
CA HIS A 21 -34.49 0.83 2.22
C HIS A 21 -34.74 2.04 1.30
N GLY A 22 -34.47 1.91 0.00
CA GLY A 22 -34.64 3.02 -0.96
C GLY A 22 -33.62 4.15 -0.81
N LEU A 23 -32.48 3.88 -0.16
CA LEU A 23 -31.42 4.84 0.08
C LEU A 23 -30.29 4.68 -0.95
N ASP A 24 -29.75 5.81 -1.39
CA ASP A 24 -28.52 5.86 -2.17
C ASP A 24 -27.29 5.72 -1.25
N TYR A 25 -26.30 4.94 -1.69
CA TYR A 25 -25.07 4.67 -0.93
C TYR A 25 -23.82 5.16 -1.67
N LEU A 26 -22.90 5.75 -0.93
CA LEU A 26 -21.58 6.13 -1.40
C LEU A 26 -20.59 5.81 -0.30
N ASP A 27 -19.57 5.03 -0.63
CA ASP A 27 -18.48 4.68 0.26
C ASP A 27 -17.30 5.64 0.08
N GLY A 28 -16.41 5.70 1.05
CA GLY A 28 -15.24 6.56 0.97
C GLY A 28 -14.20 6.31 2.05
N ALA A 29 -13.01 6.82 1.78
CA ALA A 29 -11.86 6.72 2.67
C ALA A 29 -11.15 8.08 2.79
N ILE A 30 -10.72 8.39 4.01
CA ILE A 30 -9.98 9.60 4.35
C ILE A 30 -8.49 9.25 4.29
N MET A 31 -7.74 9.83 3.35
CA MET A 31 -6.33 9.50 3.12
C MET A 31 -5.36 10.42 3.86
N VAL A 32 -5.87 11.19 4.83
CA VAL A 32 -5.08 12.16 5.59
C VAL A 32 -5.40 12.09 7.09
N PRO A 33 -4.43 12.41 7.95
CA PRO A 33 -4.69 12.52 9.38
C PRO A 33 -5.66 13.68 9.70
N PRO A 34 -6.37 13.63 10.85
CA PRO A 34 -7.39 14.62 11.20
C PRO A 34 -6.98 16.09 11.08
N PRO A 35 -5.76 16.53 11.47
CA PRO A 35 -5.36 17.94 11.36
C PRO A 35 -5.26 18.49 9.94
N LEU A 36 -5.19 17.61 8.93
CA LEU A 36 -5.09 18.02 7.53
C LEU A 36 -6.46 18.15 6.86
N VAL A 37 -7.52 17.55 7.41
CA VAL A 37 -8.87 17.58 6.83
C VAL A 37 -9.31 19.02 6.49
N GLY A 38 -9.85 19.21 5.29
CA GLY A 38 -10.30 20.52 4.80
C GLY A 38 -9.20 21.41 4.20
N ARG A 39 -7.93 20.99 4.25
CA ARG A 39 -6.82 21.72 3.58
C ARG A 39 -6.70 21.34 2.11
N ALA A 40 -6.15 22.24 1.31
CA ALA A 40 -5.75 21.94 -0.06
C ALA A 40 -4.78 20.73 -0.06
N GLY A 41 -5.06 19.72 -0.89
CA GLY A 41 -4.31 18.47 -0.95
C GLY A 41 -4.82 17.34 -0.04
N SER A 42 -5.89 17.56 0.74
CA SER A 42 -6.50 16.48 1.52
C SER A 42 -7.22 15.50 0.60
N VAL A 43 -6.63 14.35 0.35
CA VAL A 43 -7.21 13.36 -0.57
C VAL A 43 -8.32 12.56 0.12
N PHE A 44 -9.45 12.47 -0.55
CA PHE A 44 -10.57 11.61 -0.17
C PHE A 44 -10.92 10.69 -1.33
N LEU A 45 -11.00 9.39 -1.06
CA LEU A 45 -11.41 8.41 -2.06
C LEU A 45 -12.90 8.14 -1.89
N PHE A 46 -13.61 7.99 -3.01
CA PHE A 46 -15.04 7.67 -3.03
C PHE A 46 -15.34 6.60 -4.06
N SER A 47 -16.32 5.76 -3.77
CA SER A 47 -16.83 4.77 -4.72
C SER A 47 -18.30 4.46 -4.51
N GLY A 48 -19.00 4.12 -5.59
CA GLY A 48 -20.46 4.03 -5.63
C GLY A 48 -21.04 4.83 -6.80
N PRO A 49 -22.38 4.95 -6.90
CA PRO A 49 -23.05 5.58 -8.04
C PRO A 49 -22.57 7.02 -8.26
N ARG A 50 -22.11 7.31 -9.48
CA ARG A 50 -21.54 8.62 -9.86
C ARG A 50 -22.49 9.79 -9.56
N ARG A 51 -23.80 9.59 -9.79
CA ARG A 51 -24.84 10.59 -9.49
C ARG A 51 -24.87 11.03 -8.03
N VAL A 52 -24.54 10.12 -7.09
CA VAL A 52 -24.53 10.39 -5.65
C VAL A 52 -23.26 11.15 -5.29
N PHE A 53 -22.12 10.74 -5.85
CA PHE A 53 -20.85 11.46 -5.71
C PHE A 53 -20.97 12.91 -6.21
N ASP A 54 -21.43 13.12 -7.43
CA ASP A 54 -21.51 14.46 -8.03
C ASP A 54 -22.44 15.40 -7.23
N ARG A 55 -23.51 14.86 -6.64
CA ARG A 55 -24.46 15.59 -5.80
C ARG A 55 -23.88 15.97 -4.43
N HIS A 56 -22.99 15.15 -3.88
CA HIS A 56 -22.51 15.25 -2.50
C HIS A 56 -21.00 15.47 -2.37
N ARG A 57 -20.29 15.84 -3.44
CA ARG A 57 -18.88 16.22 -3.38
C ARG A 57 -18.71 17.49 -2.53
N ALA A 58 -18.61 17.33 -1.22
CA ALA A 58 -18.31 18.43 -0.32
C ALA A 58 -16.87 18.91 -0.57
N PRO A 59 -16.56 20.21 -0.35
CA PRO A 59 -15.21 20.75 -0.50
C PRO A 59 -14.33 20.34 0.69
N LEU A 60 -14.22 19.04 0.96
CA LEU A 60 -13.42 18.46 2.04
C LEU A 60 -11.92 18.43 1.71
N GLY A 61 -11.56 18.73 0.45
CA GLY A 61 -10.19 18.66 -0.07
C GLY A 61 -10.19 18.34 -1.56
N ASP A 62 -9.45 17.29 -1.95
CA ASP A 62 -9.36 16.69 -3.29
C ASP A 62 -10.17 15.38 -3.33
N PRO A 63 -11.49 15.43 -3.67
CA PRO A 63 -12.33 14.25 -3.75
C PRO A 63 -12.08 13.47 -5.06
N ARG A 64 -11.73 12.19 -4.95
CA ARG A 64 -11.45 11.28 -6.07
C ARG A 64 -12.49 10.17 -6.13
N HIS A 65 -13.24 10.10 -7.23
CA HIS A 65 -14.18 9.01 -7.48
C HIS A 65 -13.51 7.88 -8.26
N LEU A 66 -13.48 6.69 -7.68
CA LEU A 66 -12.75 5.52 -8.20
C LEU A 66 -13.60 4.59 -9.07
N GLY A 67 -14.92 4.76 -9.07
CA GLY A 67 -15.83 3.92 -9.85
C GLY A 67 -17.13 3.59 -9.14
N ALA A 68 -17.95 2.79 -9.80
CA ALA A 68 -19.32 2.48 -9.37
C ALA A 68 -19.41 1.39 -8.30
N ASP A 69 -18.41 0.50 -8.16
CA ASP A 69 -18.41 -0.54 -7.12
C ASP A 69 -18.13 0.11 -5.75
N PRO A 70 -19.06 0.04 -4.78
CA PRO A 70 -18.88 0.65 -3.47
C PRO A 70 -17.70 0.07 -2.68
N GLY A 71 -17.15 -1.08 -3.05
CA GLY A 71 -15.96 -1.66 -2.41
C GLY A 71 -14.62 -1.03 -2.82
N LEU A 72 -14.56 -0.19 -3.85
CA LEU A 72 -13.28 0.29 -4.40
C LEU A 72 -12.54 1.27 -3.48
N ALA A 73 -13.24 2.21 -2.83
CA ALA A 73 -12.61 3.19 -1.94
C ALA A 73 -11.90 2.51 -0.75
N VAL A 74 -12.59 1.58 -0.08
CA VAL A 74 -11.99 0.81 1.01
C VAL A 74 -10.90 -0.16 0.55
N LEU A 75 -10.98 -0.69 -0.68
CA LEU A 75 -9.93 -1.52 -1.25
C LEU A 75 -8.64 -0.70 -1.50
N PHE A 76 -8.77 0.46 -2.16
CA PHE A 76 -7.64 1.35 -2.40
C PHE A 76 -7.02 1.85 -1.08
N ASN A 77 -7.86 2.22 -0.11
CA ASN A 77 -7.40 2.57 1.22
C ASN A 77 -6.58 1.43 1.87
N THR A 78 -7.08 0.20 1.79
CA THR A 78 -6.39 -0.98 2.32
C THR A 78 -5.03 -1.21 1.63
N ALA A 79 -4.98 -1.11 0.31
CA ALA A 79 -3.74 -1.26 -0.46
C ALA A 79 -2.69 -0.20 -0.10
N LEU A 80 -3.11 1.07 -0.03
CA LEU A 80 -2.22 2.19 0.33
C LEU A 80 -1.76 2.11 1.79
N LEU A 81 -2.63 1.65 2.70
CA LEU A 81 -2.26 1.40 4.09
C LEU A 81 -1.24 0.27 4.19
N GLY A 82 -1.39 -0.79 3.39
CA GLY A 82 -0.41 -1.87 3.27
C GLY A 82 0.97 -1.37 2.86
N MET A 83 1.05 -0.47 1.88
CA MET A 83 2.31 0.17 1.50
C MET A 83 2.95 0.94 2.65
N ILE A 84 2.17 1.74 3.39
CA ILE A 84 2.68 2.50 4.54
C ILE A 84 3.32 1.56 5.58
N TYR A 85 2.62 0.49 5.96
CA TYR A 85 3.15 -0.45 6.95
C TYR A 85 4.32 -1.27 6.43
N ALA A 86 4.35 -1.64 5.14
CA ALA A 86 5.50 -2.31 4.54
C ALA A 86 6.76 -1.42 4.60
N THR A 87 6.64 -0.14 4.24
CA THR A 87 7.76 0.81 4.33
C THR A 87 8.21 1.04 5.76
N LEU A 88 7.27 1.22 6.70
CA LEU A 88 7.59 1.39 8.12
C LEU A 88 8.30 0.17 8.69
N ASN A 89 7.79 -1.04 8.42
CA ASN A 89 8.40 -2.28 8.88
C ASN A 89 9.82 -2.45 8.31
N GLY A 90 10.02 -2.19 7.02
CA GLY A 90 11.34 -2.24 6.39
C GLY A 90 12.33 -1.25 7.02
N PHE A 91 11.88 -0.02 7.30
CA PHE A 91 12.72 0.99 7.97
C PHE A 91 13.09 0.58 9.40
N LEU A 92 12.11 0.15 10.21
CA LEU A 92 12.34 -0.28 11.59
C LEU A 92 13.24 -1.51 11.67
N HIS A 93 13.04 -2.47 10.76
CA HIS A 93 13.89 -3.65 10.66
C HIS A 93 15.33 -3.27 10.31
N GLY A 94 15.54 -2.43 9.29
CA GLY A 94 16.88 -1.95 8.91
C GLY A 94 17.57 -1.19 10.05
N ALA A 95 16.84 -0.34 10.77
CA ALA A 95 17.36 0.39 11.92
C ALA A 95 17.76 -0.54 13.08
N ALA A 96 17.00 -1.60 13.33
CA ALA A 96 17.35 -2.61 14.32
C ALA A 96 18.59 -3.41 13.89
N LEU A 97 18.68 -3.76 12.61
CA LEU A 97 19.80 -4.53 12.05
C LEU A 97 21.12 -3.79 12.18
N VAL A 98 21.20 -2.53 11.75
CA VAL A 98 22.42 -1.73 11.94
C VAL A 98 22.65 -1.37 13.42
N GLY A 99 21.58 -1.24 14.21
CA GLY A 99 21.63 -1.02 15.65
C GLY A 99 22.30 -2.17 16.40
N SER A 100 22.19 -3.41 15.92
CA SER A 100 22.89 -4.57 16.49
C SER A 100 24.42 -4.43 16.46
N ALA A 101 24.94 -3.64 15.50
CA ALA A 101 26.35 -3.29 15.38
C ALA A 101 26.72 -1.97 16.08
N GLY A 102 25.80 -1.39 16.88
CA GLY A 102 26.01 -0.14 17.62
C GLY A 102 25.82 1.14 16.81
N VAL A 103 25.32 1.05 15.56
CA VAL A 103 25.06 2.23 14.73
C VAL A 103 23.76 2.91 15.18
N PRO A 104 23.76 4.22 15.47
CA PRO A 104 22.55 4.94 15.84
C PRO A 104 21.52 4.96 14.70
N ALA A 105 20.23 4.81 15.03
CA ALA A 105 19.14 4.85 14.05
C ALA A 105 19.11 6.15 13.22
N ARG A 106 19.58 7.28 13.79
CA ARG A 106 19.69 8.56 13.05
C ARG A 106 20.65 8.48 11.85
N GLU A 107 21.77 7.78 12.01
CA GLU A 107 22.81 7.67 10.98
C GLU A 107 22.33 6.75 9.86
N PHE A 108 21.64 5.67 10.23
CA PHE A 108 20.90 4.86 9.27
C PHE A 108 19.82 5.65 8.53
N ALA A 109 19.05 6.49 9.24
CA ALA A 109 17.99 7.27 8.63
C ALA A 109 18.52 8.28 7.61
N GLU A 110 19.68 8.89 7.85
CA GLU A 110 20.33 9.79 6.89
C GLU A 110 20.61 9.06 5.56
N LEU A 111 21.18 7.86 5.61
CA LEU A 111 21.46 7.08 4.40
C LEU A 111 20.16 6.54 3.75
N ALA A 112 19.27 5.97 4.56
CA ALA A 112 18.04 5.34 4.10
C ALA A 112 17.07 6.34 3.45
N LEU A 113 16.84 7.49 4.10
CA LEU A 113 15.89 8.50 3.65
C LEU A 113 16.52 9.50 2.68
N GLY A 114 17.81 9.79 2.82
CA GLY A 114 18.51 10.78 2.01
C GLY A 114 18.95 10.29 0.63
N TRP A 115 19.25 8.99 0.51
CA TRP A 115 19.74 8.41 -0.75
C TRP A 115 19.01 7.14 -1.16
N PHE A 116 18.94 6.14 -0.27
CA PHE A 116 18.49 4.80 -0.67
C PHE A 116 17.02 4.79 -1.12
N MET A 117 16.08 5.25 -0.29
CA MET A 117 14.65 5.23 -0.63
C MET A 117 14.31 6.06 -1.86
N PRO A 118 14.83 7.30 -2.04
CA PRO A 118 14.60 8.06 -3.27
C PRO A 118 15.06 7.34 -4.55
N VAL A 119 16.17 6.59 -4.49
CA VAL A 119 16.69 5.85 -5.64
C VAL A 119 15.96 4.53 -5.85
N ALA A 120 15.74 3.76 -4.78
CA ALA A 120 15.16 2.43 -4.85
C ALA A 120 13.64 2.44 -5.07
N LEU A 121 12.95 3.50 -4.61
CA LEU A 121 11.51 3.68 -4.73
C LEU A 121 11.18 4.86 -5.65
N ASP A 122 11.95 5.03 -6.72
CA ASP A 122 11.72 6.09 -7.71
C ASP A 122 10.27 5.99 -8.28
N PRO A 123 9.42 7.02 -8.09
CA PRO A 123 8.04 6.99 -8.56
C PRO A 123 7.92 6.81 -10.08
N ALA A 124 8.88 7.32 -10.87
CA ALA A 124 8.85 7.16 -12.32
C ALA A 124 9.12 5.71 -12.73
N GLY A 125 10.12 5.06 -12.12
CA GLY A 125 10.39 3.64 -12.28
C GLY A 125 9.20 2.76 -11.91
N LEU A 126 8.58 3.00 -10.76
CA LEU A 126 7.40 2.24 -10.33
C LEU A 126 6.19 2.44 -11.27
N ALA A 127 5.98 3.68 -11.75
CA ALA A 127 4.92 3.96 -12.72
C ALA A 127 5.15 3.26 -14.06
N ALA A 128 6.40 3.19 -14.53
CA ALA A 128 6.76 2.47 -15.75
C ALA A 128 6.55 0.96 -15.64
N GLN A 129 6.69 0.39 -14.43
CA GLN A 129 6.41 -1.03 -14.19
C GLN A 129 4.91 -1.35 -14.15
N ALA A 130 4.06 -0.40 -13.74
CA ALA A 130 2.62 -0.63 -13.56
C ALA A 130 1.93 -1.10 -14.85
N SER A 131 2.26 -0.51 -16.01
CA SER A 131 1.70 -0.95 -17.30
C SER A 131 2.11 -2.38 -17.65
N GLY A 132 3.36 -2.76 -17.36
CA GLY A 132 3.81 -4.14 -17.54
C GLY A 132 3.05 -5.12 -16.65
N MET A 133 2.72 -4.73 -15.41
CA MET A 133 1.90 -5.56 -14.51
C MET A 133 0.48 -5.76 -15.06
N ASP A 134 -0.15 -4.72 -15.59
CA ASP A 134 -1.48 -4.81 -16.22
C ASP A 134 -1.47 -5.75 -17.45
N GLU A 135 -0.34 -5.78 -18.17
CA GLU A 135 -0.13 -6.63 -19.34
C GLU A 135 0.39 -8.05 -19.00
N GLY A 136 0.67 -8.33 -17.72
CA GLY A 136 1.30 -9.59 -17.28
C GLY A 136 2.76 -9.76 -17.75
N ALA A 137 3.40 -8.67 -18.16
CA ALA A 137 4.78 -8.63 -18.62
C ALA A 137 5.73 -8.44 -17.42
N HIS A 138 6.57 -9.47 -17.17
CA HIS A 138 7.56 -9.47 -16.09
C HIS A 138 8.97 -9.74 -16.64
N PRO A 139 9.54 -8.80 -17.44
CA PRO A 139 10.89 -8.97 -17.96
C PRO A 139 11.91 -8.96 -16.81
N GLY A 140 12.77 -9.98 -16.74
CA GLY A 140 13.78 -10.15 -15.69
C GLY A 140 15.00 -9.22 -15.83
N ASP A 141 14.95 -8.24 -16.73
CA ASP A 141 16.09 -7.44 -17.19
C ASP A 141 16.74 -6.59 -16.10
N LEU A 142 15.97 -6.20 -15.07
CA LEU A 142 16.43 -5.40 -13.94
C LEU A 142 16.58 -6.20 -12.64
N GLY A 143 16.29 -7.50 -12.67
CA GLY A 143 16.33 -8.39 -11.52
C GLY A 143 15.41 -9.59 -11.70
N THR A 144 15.97 -10.79 -11.62
CA THR A 144 15.19 -12.02 -11.71
C THR A 144 14.53 -12.35 -10.38
N MET A 145 13.48 -13.18 -10.42
CA MET A 145 12.86 -13.72 -9.21
C MET A 145 13.87 -14.48 -8.34
N GLU A 146 14.82 -15.18 -8.96
CA GLU A 146 15.91 -15.88 -8.27
C GLU A 146 16.87 -14.92 -7.56
N MET A 147 17.23 -13.80 -8.20
CA MET A 147 18.03 -12.76 -7.57
C MET A 147 17.31 -12.18 -6.34
N ASN A 148 16.01 -11.89 -6.45
CA ASN A 148 15.20 -11.40 -5.33
C ASN A 148 15.10 -12.44 -4.20
N LEU A 149 14.92 -13.71 -4.54
CA LEU A 149 14.90 -14.81 -3.57
C LEU A 149 16.22 -14.89 -2.79
N ASN A 150 17.35 -14.86 -3.50
CA ASN A 150 18.68 -14.86 -2.88
C ASN A 150 18.90 -13.64 -1.96
N ALA A 151 18.41 -12.47 -2.35
CA ALA A 151 18.47 -11.26 -1.52
C ALA A 151 17.65 -11.42 -0.23
N LEU A 152 16.45 -11.98 -0.31
CA LEU A 152 15.62 -12.24 0.87
C LEU A 152 16.23 -13.30 1.79
N GLU A 153 16.86 -14.35 1.24
CA GLU A 153 17.59 -15.34 2.04
C GLU A 153 18.79 -14.75 2.76
N HIS A 154 19.51 -13.87 2.08
CA HIS A 154 20.62 -13.13 2.68
C HIS A 154 20.13 -12.26 3.85
N ILE A 155 19.07 -11.47 3.67
CA ILE A 155 18.48 -10.65 4.72
C ILE A 155 18.08 -11.50 5.93
N ALA A 156 17.37 -12.61 5.71
CA ALA A 156 16.91 -13.48 6.78
C ALA A 156 18.09 -14.06 7.58
N ARG A 157 19.13 -14.53 6.89
CA ARG A 157 20.32 -15.11 7.51
C ARG A 157 21.09 -14.07 8.33
N THR A 158 21.36 -12.90 7.77
CA THR A 158 22.07 -11.83 8.49
C THR A 158 21.27 -11.35 9.69
N SER A 159 19.95 -11.26 9.58
CA SER A 159 19.10 -10.87 10.72
C SER A 159 19.18 -11.90 11.85
N ALA A 160 19.17 -13.20 11.53
CA ALA A 160 19.35 -14.26 12.52
C ALA A 160 20.75 -14.21 13.17
N GLU A 161 21.81 -13.97 12.40
CA GLU A 161 23.18 -13.80 12.92
C GLU A 161 23.30 -12.59 13.87
N GLN A 162 22.56 -11.51 13.60
CA GLN A 162 22.52 -10.31 14.43
C GLN A 162 21.49 -10.36 15.57
N GLY A 163 20.76 -11.48 15.72
CA GLY A 163 19.72 -11.63 16.74
C GLY A 163 18.51 -10.70 16.55
N VAL A 164 18.25 -10.25 15.32
CA VAL A 164 17.12 -9.38 14.97
C VAL A 164 15.99 -10.23 14.38
N HIS A 165 14.79 -10.08 14.94
CA HIS A 165 13.62 -10.81 14.48
C HIS A 165 13.17 -10.32 13.10
N VAL A 166 12.95 -11.27 12.19
CA VAL A 166 12.35 -11.01 10.88
C VAL A 166 10.87 -11.37 10.98
N ASP A 167 9.99 -10.39 10.77
CA ASP A 167 8.54 -10.59 10.80
C ASP A 167 8.09 -11.65 9.77
N GLU A 168 7.04 -12.41 10.07
CA GLU A 168 6.46 -13.43 9.19
C GLU A 168 6.03 -12.87 7.83
N ASN A 169 5.74 -11.56 7.75
CA ASN A 169 5.43 -10.86 6.49
C ASN A 169 6.58 -10.86 5.47
N TYR A 170 7.85 -10.98 5.90
CA TYR A 170 8.97 -11.21 4.97
C TYR A 170 8.88 -12.60 4.32
N PHE A 171 8.34 -13.59 5.02
CA PHE A 171 8.12 -14.93 4.48
C PHE A 171 6.95 -14.98 3.47
N ALA A 172 5.96 -14.10 3.60
CA ALA A 172 4.90 -13.97 2.60
C ALA A 172 5.41 -13.48 1.24
N LEU A 173 6.37 -12.53 1.22
CA LEU A 173 7.07 -12.15 -0.01
C LEU A 173 7.85 -13.34 -0.58
N PHE A 174 8.57 -14.07 0.27
CA PHE A 174 9.26 -15.32 -0.10
C PHE A 174 8.34 -16.34 -0.79
N GLU A 175 7.13 -16.56 -0.26
CA GLU A 175 6.17 -17.49 -0.86
C GLU A 175 5.61 -16.97 -2.19
N ILE A 176 5.35 -15.67 -2.32
CA ILE A 176 5.00 -15.04 -3.62
C ILE A 176 6.13 -15.25 -4.64
N PHE A 177 7.39 -15.07 -4.22
CA PHE A 177 8.55 -15.27 -5.09
C PHE A 177 8.80 -16.75 -5.45
N LYS A 178 8.54 -17.68 -4.53
CA LYS A 178 8.69 -19.14 -4.75
C LYS A 178 7.58 -19.73 -5.62
N LEU A 179 6.36 -19.25 -5.50
CA LEU A 179 5.22 -19.86 -6.18
C LEU A 179 5.18 -19.56 -7.68
N GLY A 180 5.86 -18.50 -8.15
CA GLY A 180 5.86 -18.08 -9.55
C GLY A 180 4.44 -17.81 -10.11
N PRO A 181 4.31 -17.24 -11.31
CA PRO A 181 3.02 -17.31 -11.98
C PRO A 181 2.74 -18.79 -12.26
N SER A 182 1.63 -19.31 -11.71
CA SER A 182 1.05 -20.57 -12.15
C SER A 182 0.95 -20.49 -13.67
N ARG A 183 1.68 -21.37 -14.38
CA ARG A 183 1.60 -21.49 -15.83
C ARG A 183 0.12 -21.69 -16.21
N ALA A 184 -0.48 -20.67 -16.82
CA ALA A 184 -1.67 -20.82 -17.65
C ALA A 184 -1.23 -21.24 -19.06
#